data_AF-A0A8T8K6H1-F1
#
_entry.id   AF-A0A8T8K6H1-F1
#
_cell.length_a   1.000
_cell.length_b   1.000
_cell.length_c   1.000
_cell.angle_alpha   90.00
_cell.angle_beta   90.00
_cell.angle_gamma   90.00
#
_symmetry.space_group_name_H-M   'P 1'
#
loop_
_entity.id
_entity.type
_entity.pdbx_description
1 polymer ?
#
loop_
_entity_poly.entity_id
_entity_poly.type
_entity_poly.pdbx_seq_one_letter_code
_entity_poly.pdbx_strand_id
1 'polypeptide(L)'
;MKEKTLDLHHLFPKNYLKNSGIDEQKDYNQVANYMYLEYKDNINISDKNPKEYWNELVNSLSDVDRANILKSYQDTYDLPEGFWNLQYFDFIEKRRQLMAKGIKEYFNNL
;
A
#
# COMPACT_ATOMS: atom_id res chain seq x y z
N MET A 1 -17.63 11.58 18.89
CA MET A 1 -16.67 11.94 17.82
C MET A 1 -17.07 11.14 16.59
N LYS A 2 -17.20 11.76 15.42
CA LYS A 2 -17.33 10.99 14.17
C LYS A 2 -15.97 10.35 13.91
N GLU A 3 -15.89 9.03 13.95
CA GLU A 3 -14.70 8.32 13.50
C GLU A 3 -14.42 8.74 12.06
N LYS A 4 -13.18 9.13 11.76
CA LYS A 4 -12.74 9.34 10.38
C LYS A 4 -12.88 8.00 9.67
N THR A 5 -13.66 7.96 8.60
CA THR A 5 -13.92 6.71 7.86
C THR A 5 -12.69 6.26 7.07
N LEU A 6 -11.77 7.19 6.74
CA LEU A 6 -10.54 6.94 6.00
C LEU A 6 -9.33 7.58 6.68
N ASP A 7 -8.26 6.80 6.80
CA ASP A 7 -6.95 7.23 7.31
C ASP A 7 -5.85 6.96 6.29
N LEU A 8 -4.84 7.83 6.27
CA LEU A 8 -3.63 7.61 5.48
C LEU A 8 -2.72 6.63 6.23
N HIS A 9 -2.37 5.52 5.60
CA HIS A 9 -1.56 4.47 6.19
C HIS A 9 -0.34 4.15 5.34
N HIS A 10 0.75 3.73 5.99
CA HIS A 10 1.94 3.25 5.29
C HIS A 10 1.75 1.80 4.85
N LEU A 11 1.85 1.51 3.56
CA LEU A 11 1.79 0.13 3.04
C LEU A 11 2.90 -0.74 3.63
N PHE A 12 4.09 -0.18 3.85
CA PHE A 12 5.10 -0.79 4.70
C PHE A 12 5.07 -0.04 6.03
N PRO A 13 4.50 -0.61 7.11
CA PRO A 13 4.29 0.11 8.35
C PRO A 13 5.58 0.68 8.92
N LYS A 14 5.47 1.87 9.49
CA LYS A 14 6.62 2.64 9.99
C LYS A 14 7.45 1.84 11.01
N ASN A 15 6.83 1.20 11.99
CA ASN A 15 7.60 0.48 13.02
C ASN A 15 8.21 -0.82 12.44
N TYR A 16 7.53 -1.48 11.49
CA TYR A 16 8.11 -2.58 10.74
C TYR A 16 9.41 -2.17 10.02
N LEU A 17 9.41 -1.02 9.34
CA LEU A 17 10.59 -0.50 8.64
C LEU A 17 11.73 -0.12 9.60
N LYS A 18 11.41 0.57 10.72
CA LYS A 18 12.40 0.91 11.75
C LYS A 18 13.07 -0.33 12.33
N ASN A 19 12.28 -1.35 12.67
CA ASN A 19 12.78 -2.61 13.20
C ASN A 19 13.61 -3.40 12.18
N SER A 20 13.43 -3.11 10.89
CA SER A 20 14.20 -3.69 9.78
C SER A 20 15.46 -2.90 9.42
N GLY A 21 15.80 -1.84 10.18
CA GLY A 21 16.98 -1.01 9.97
C GLY A 21 16.77 0.23 9.09
N ILE A 22 15.52 0.51 8.69
CA ILE A 22 15.16 1.68 7.86
C ILE A 22 14.53 2.72 8.80
N ASP A 23 15.38 3.46 9.52
CA ASP A 23 14.96 4.41 10.57
C ASP A 23 15.00 5.89 10.14
N GLU A 24 15.48 6.18 8.93
CA GLU A 24 15.48 7.56 8.45
C GLU A 24 14.08 8.00 8.04
N GLN A 25 13.62 9.13 8.59
CA GLN A 25 12.28 9.67 8.32
C GLN A 25 12.04 9.89 6.82
N LYS A 26 13.05 10.35 6.09
CA LYS A 26 12.98 10.54 4.65
C LYS A 26 12.73 9.24 3.89
N ASP A 27 13.16 8.10 4.44
CA ASP A 27 13.04 6.81 3.76
C ASP A 27 11.63 6.24 3.97
N TYR A 28 11.11 6.22 5.20
CA TYR A 28 9.80 5.63 5.45
C TYR A 28 8.60 6.55 5.14
N ASN A 29 8.76 7.88 5.16
CA ASN A 29 7.70 8.86 4.82
C ASN A 29 7.68 9.24 3.32
N GLN A 30 7.77 8.24 2.45
CA GLN A 30 7.63 8.44 1.00
C GLN A 30 6.16 8.51 0.61
N VAL A 31 5.78 9.39 -0.32
CA VAL A 31 4.42 9.43 -0.90
C VAL A 31 4.03 8.06 -1.47
N ALA A 32 4.99 7.38 -2.12
CA ALA A 32 4.82 6.03 -2.63
C ALA A 32 4.65 4.97 -1.53
N ASN A 33 4.89 5.28 -0.26
CA ASN A 33 4.60 4.35 0.84
C ASN A 33 3.17 4.52 1.39
N TYR A 34 2.39 5.50 0.94
CA TYR A 34 1.06 5.76 1.52
C TYR A 34 -0.09 5.19 0.69
N MET A 35 -1.19 4.87 1.39
CA MET A 35 -2.49 4.59 0.82
C MET A 35 -3.59 5.01 1.79
N TYR A 36 -4.76 5.39 1.27
CA TYR A 36 -5.93 5.58 2.12
C TYR A 36 -6.57 4.23 2.43
N LEU A 37 -6.83 3.97 3.71
CA LEU A 37 -7.47 2.77 4.21
C LEU A 37 -8.68 3.12 5.06
N GLU A 38 -9.65 2.22 5.14
CA GLU A 38 -10.71 2.33 6.12
C GLU A 38 -10.15 2.17 7.54
N TYR A 39 -10.76 2.86 8.51
CA TYR A 39 -10.29 2.86 9.90
C TYR A 39 -10.14 1.46 10.50
N LYS A 40 -11.04 0.53 10.16
CA LYS A 40 -10.98 -0.86 10.64
C LYS A 40 -9.78 -1.62 10.09
N ASP A 41 -9.49 -1.45 8.80
CA ASP A 41 -8.35 -2.08 8.15
C ASP A 41 -7.04 -1.49 8.68
N ASN A 42 -7.00 -0.17 8.88
CA ASN A 42 -5.87 0.54 9.49
C ASN A 42 -5.50 -0.04 10.88
N ILE A 43 -6.50 -0.29 11.74
CA ILE A 43 -6.28 -0.93 13.06
C ILE A 43 -5.76 -2.36 12.91
N ASN A 44 -6.35 -3.14 12.01
CA ASN A 44 -5.99 -4.56 11.84
C ASN A 44 -4.56 -4.75 11.31
N ILE A 45 -4.11 -3.86 10.42
CA ILE A 45 -2.76 -3.90 9.85
C ILE A 45 -1.71 -3.53 10.90
N SER A 46 -1.92 -2.45 11.66
CA SER A 46 -1.00 -2.01 12.72
C SER A 46 0.46 -1.94 12.21
N ASP A 47 1.38 -2.66 12.86
CA ASP A 47 2.81 -2.72 12.52
C ASP A 47 3.23 -4.04 11.82
N LYS A 48 2.26 -4.80 11.29
CA LYS A 48 2.53 -6.09 10.66
C LYS A 48 3.37 -5.96 9.39
N ASN A 49 4.15 -6.99 9.08
CA ASN A 49 4.84 -7.07 7.79
C ASN A 49 3.82 -7.09 6.63
N PRO A 50 4.06 -6.36 5.52
CA PRO A 50 3.27 -6.44 4.28
C PRO A 50 2.82 -7.85 3.89
N LYS A 51 3.73 -8.82 3.94
CA LYS A 51 3.41 -10.20 3.60
C LYS A 51 2.36 -10.82 4.52
N GLU A 52 2.38 -10.47 5.80
CA GLU A 52 1.49 -11.01 6.81
C GLU A 52 0.09 -10.40 6.68
N TYR A 53 -0.01 -9.07 6.84
CA TYR A 53 -1.32 -8.41 6.82
C TYR A 53 -2.02 -8.56 5.47
N TRP A 54 -1.26 -8.59 4.37
CA TRP A 54 -1.84 -8.73 3.04
C TRP A 54 -2.52 -10.09 2.87
N ASN A 55 -1.85 -11.16 3.30
CA ASN A 55 -2.42 -12.50 3.23
C ASN A 55 -3.65 -12.61 4.14
N GLU A 56 -3.62 -12.04 5.34
CA GLU A 56 -4.80 -11.99 6.22
C GLU A 56 -5.97 -11.24 5.56
N LEU A 57 -5.72 -10.05 5.00
CA LEU A 57 -6.71 -9.24 4.30
C LEU A 57 -7.35 -10.04 3.17
N VAL A 58 -6.54 -10.59 2.25
CA VAL A 58 -7.01 -11.31 1.07
C VAL A 58 -7.76 -12.60 1.43
N ASN A 59 -7.32 -13.29 2.49
CA ASN A 59 -7.97 -14.52 2.97
C ASN A 59 -9.31 -14.24 3.66
N SER A 60 -9.51 -13.04 4.21
CA SER A 60 -10.78 -12.64 4.84
C SER A 60 -11.90 -12.33 3.84
N LEU A 61 -11.55 -12.12 2.57
CA LEU A 61 -12.49 -11.72 1.51
C LEU A 61 -13.17 -12.92 0.83
N SER A 62 -14.38 -12.69 0.32
CA SER A 62 -15.01 -13.60 -0.64
C SER A 62 -14.18 -13.69 -1.93
N ASP A 63 -14.35 -14.76 -2.71
CA ASP A 63 -13.60 -14.91 -3.97
C ASP A 63 -13.86 -13.75 -4.96
N VAL A 64 -15.09 -13.22 -4.97
CA VAL A 64 -15.47 -12.06 -5.80
C VAL A 64 -14.76 -10.80 -5.32
N ASP A 65 -14.80 -10.53 -4.01
CA ASP A 65 -14.17 -9.33 -3.45
C ASP A 65 -12.65 -9.40 -3.57
N ARG A 66 -12.07 -10.58 -3.40
CA ARG A 66 -10.64 -10.84 -3.63
C ARG A 66 -10.23 -10.50 -5.06
N ALA A 67 -10.97 -11.00 -6.06
CA ALA A 67 -10.67 -10.71 -7.46
C ALA A 67 -10.79 -9.20 -7.77
N ASN A 68 -11.82 -8.55 -7.22
CA ASN A 68 -12.04 -7.11 -7.38
C ASN A 68 -10.92 -6.27 -6.74
N ILE A 69 -10.50 -6.61 -5.52
CA ILE A 69 -9.39 -5.95 -4.82
C ILE A 69 -8.08 -6.15 -5.59
N LEU A 70 -7.76 -7.37 -6.02
CA LEU A 70 -6.51 -7.61 -6.74
C LEU A 70 -6.42 -6.79 -8.03
N LYS A 71 -7.54 -6.65 -8.75
CA LYS A 71 -7.61 -5.82 -9.96
C LYS A 71 -7.51 -4.33 -9.65
N SER A 72 -8.31 -3.82 -8.71
CA SER A 72 -8.32 -2.38 -8.38
C SER A 72 -7.00 -1.89 -7.80
N TYR A 73 -6.28 -2.74 -7.07
CA TYR A 73 -4.99 -2.39 -6.49
C TYR A 73 -3.92 -2.08 -7.53
N GLN A 74 -3.89 -2.88 -8.60
CA GLN A 74 -2.92 -2.69 -9.68
C GLN A 74 -3.32 -1.49 -10.55
N ASP A 75 -4.58 -1.45 -10.99
CA ASP A 75 -5.03 -0.50 -12.00
C ASP A 75 -5.31 0.91 -11.43
N THR A 76 -5.82 1.01 -10.19
CA THR A 76 -6.27 2.28 -9.60
C THR A 76 -5.22 2.94 -8.72
N TYR A 77 -4.39 2.15 -8.03
CA TYR A 77 -3.50 2.65 -6.97
C TYR A 77 -2.01 2.56 -7.32
N ASP A 78 -1.70 2.22 -8.56
CA ASP A 78 -0.36 2.07 -9.11
C ASP A 78 0.50 1.08 -8.30
N LEU A 79 -0.12 0.06 -7.67
CA LEU A 79 0.63 -0.86 -6.82
C LEU A 79 1.32 -1.95 -7.65
N PRO A 80 2.62 -2.20 -7.42
CA PRO A 80 3.31 -3.31 -8.05
C PRO A 80 2.62 -4.64 -7.72
N GLU A 81 2.47 -5.50 -8.72
CA GLU A 81 1.99 -6.86 -8.48
C GLU A 81 2.90 -7.57 -7.47
N GLY A 82 2.28 -8.21 -6.47
CA GLY A 82 3.02 -8.93 -5.43
C GLY A 82 3.82 -8.01 -4.49
N PHE A 83 3.47 -6.72 -4.35
CA PHE A 83 4.24 -5.76 -3.55
C PHE A 83 4.54 -6.24 -2.13
N TRP A 84 3.64 -7.04 -1.54
CA TRP A 84 3.77 -7.61 -0.20
C TRP A 84 4.95 -8.58 -0.05
N ASN A 85 5.55 -9.05 -1.15
CA ASN A 85 6.75 -9.88 -1.14
C ASN A 85 8.04 -9.11 -1.53
N LEU A 86 7.94 -7.82 -1.86
CA LEU A 86 9.08 -7.02 -2.29
C LEU A 86 9.88 -6.51 -1.08
N GLN A 87 11.19 -6.31 -1.28
CA GLN A 87 11.97 -5.48 -0.36
C GLN A 87 11.49 -4.03 -0.46
N TYR A 88 11.61 -3.27 0.63
CA TYR A 88 11.04 -1.93 0.72
C TYR A 88 11.48 -1.00 -0.41
N PHE A 89 12.79 -0.93 -0.67
CA PHE A 89 13.31 -0.02 -1.70
C PHE A 89 12.94 -0.46 -3.13
N ASP A 90 12.86 -1.77 -3.38
CA ASP A 90 12.36 -2.30 -4.67
C ASP A 90 10.89 -1.92 -4.88
N PHE A 91 10.08 -1.99 -3.81
CA PHE A 91 8.69 -1.55 -3.84
C PHE A 91 8.58 -0.06 -4.16
N ILE A 92 9.36 0.79 -3.47
CA ILE A 92 9.34 2.25 -3.69
C ILE A 92 9.72 2.59 -5.12
N GLU A 93 10.76 1.97 -5.66
CA GLU A 93 11.19 2.19 -7.05
C GLU A 93 10.10 1.80 -8.05
N LYS A 94 9.58 0.58 -7.95
CA LYS A 94 8.55 0.07 -8.87
C LYS A 94 7.27 0.90 -8.81
N ARG A 95 6.81 1.24 -7.60
CA ARG A 95 5.58 2.04 -7.44
C ARG A 95 5.74 3.44 -8.03
N ARG A 96 6.89 4.09 -7.84
CA ARG A 96 7.16 5.40 -8.44
C ARG A 96 7.08 5.38 -9.96
N GLN A 97 7.59 4.32 -10.58
CA GLN A 97 7.49 4.15 -12.04
C GLN A 97 6.04 4.00 -12.49
N LEU A 98 5.23 3.22 -11.77
CA LEU A 98 3.81 3.05 -12.06
C LEU A 98 3.03 4.37 -11.89
N MET A 99 3.24 5.08 -10.77
CA MET A 99 2.62 6.39 -10.54
C MET A 99 3.00 7.40 -11.63
N ALA A 100 4.28 7.46 -12.02
CA ALA A 100 4.72 8.35 -13.09
C ALA A 100 4.08 8.00 -14.44
N LYS A 101 3.91 6.70 -14.72
CA LYS A 101 3.19 6.23 -15.91
C LYS A 101 1.72 6.63 -15.87
N GLY A 102 1.01 6.38 -14.76
CA GLY A 102 -0.40 6.75 -14.60
C GLY A 102 -0.63 8.24 -14.75
N ILE A 103 0.23 9.07 -14.15
CA ILE A 103 0.19 10.54 -14.31
C ILE A 103 0.39 10.92 -15.80
N LYS A 104 1.40 10.36 -16.46
CA LYS A 104 1.66 10.65 -17.89
C LYS A 104 0.47 10.26 -18.78
N GLU A 105 -0.11 9.08 -18.56
CA GLU A 105 -1.26 8.60 -19.31
C GLU A 105 -2.49 9.47 -19.08
N TYR A 106 -2.73 9.90 -17.84
CA TYR A 106 -3.80 10.85 -17.53
C TYR A 106 -3.63 12.16 -18.30
N PHE A 107 -2.45 12.79 -18.24
CA PHE A 107 -2.19 14.06 -18.94
C PHE A 107 -2.29 13.95 -20.46
N ASN A 108 -1.93 12.81 -21.05
CA ASN A 108 -2.06 12.59 -22.48
C ASN A 108 -3.53 12.43 -22.95
N ASN A 109 -4.44 12.15 -22.02
CA ASN A 109 -5.87 11.95 -22.28
C ASN A 109 -6.74 13.14 -21.82
N LEU A 110 -6.12 14.25 -21.38
CA LEU A 110 -6.79 15.53 -21.11
C LEU A 110 -7.04 16.30 -22.40
#